data_AF-A0A0C4EZ75-F1
#
_entry.id   AF-A0A0C4EZ75-F1
#
_cell.length_a   1.000
_cell.length_b   1.000
_cell.length_c   1.000
_cell.angle_alpha   90.00
_cell.angle_beta   90.00
_cell.angle_gamma   90.00
#
_symmetry.space_group_name_H-M   'P 1'
#
loop_
_entity.id
_entity.type
_entity.pdbx_description
1 polymer ?
#
loop_
_entity_poly.entity_id
_entity_poly.type
_entity_poly.pdbx_seq_one_letter_code
_entity_poly.pdbx_strand_id
1 'polypeptide(L)'
;MSSELVVRKTKILLTNKNYALWLLPIEAKLHKLKYLNVVNNTVAIPDPEKDKDNFKLYVKYNKDAYAEIIQLLSQEVLAYFNGQKLWSLLKSKYAGDDLTAKTTALKQFLAVDYNNFLLFMPSIRSANQKINLSQLVLDDQVRTILMLDKLPQEFHSFKTNISMNFETIPFNQVLKKLEDFGAQNQLNTKTSPGLIAQTALHTNSTEAEPKGNFTWFRTPDGGRYNINDVKFENVSYF
;
A
#
# COMPACT_ATOMS: atom_id res chain seq x y z
N MET A 1 -9.30 14.94 -43.40
CA MET A 1 -10.60 14.49 -42.87
C MET A 1 -10.31 13.50 -41.74
N SER A 2 -10.91 13.74 -40.58
CA SER A 2 -10.58 13.13 -39.29
C SER A 2 -10.65 11.61 -39.29
N SER A 3 -9.59 11.01 -38.75
CA SER A 3 -9.58 9.63 -38.27
C SER A 3 -10.59 9.51 -37.12
N GLU A 4 -11.73 8.87 -37.38
CA GLU A 4 -12.59 8.37 -36.31
C GLU A 4 -11.82 7.31 -35.53
N LEU A 5 -11.26 7.72 -34.39
CA LEU A 5 -10.82 6.81 -33.34
C LEU A 5 -12.05 6.04 -32.89
N VAL A 6 -12.21 4.84 -33.44
CA VAL A 6 -13.16 3.83 -32.96
C VAL A 6 -12.69 3.44 -31.55
N VAL A 7 -13.12 4.21 -30.55
CA VAL A 7 -12.98 3.85 -29.14
C VAL A 7 -13.89 2.65 -28.92
N ARG A 8 -13.31 1.43 -29.02
CA ARG A 8 -13.99 0.21 -28.59
C ARG A 8 -14.36 0.39 -27.12
N LYS A 9 -15.63 0.72 -26.84
CA LYS A 9 -16.20 0.73 -25.48
C LYS A 9 -16.28 -0.73 -25.01
N THR A 10 -15.20 -1.23 -24.44
CA THR A 10 -15.21 -2.50 -23.71
C THR A 10 -16.06 -2.31 -22.48
N LYS A 11 -17.25 -2.94 -22.46
CA LYS A 11 -18.08 -3.04 -21.26
C LYS A 11 -17.32 -3.84 -20.22
N ILE A 12 -17.19 -3.31 -19.00
CA ILE A 12 -16.44 -3.93 -17.91
C ILE A 12 -17.41 -4.65 -16.97
N LEU A 13 -17.07 -5.88 -16.56
CA LEU A 13 -17.72 -6.55 -15.45
C LEU A 13 -17.07 -6.09 -14.13
N LEU A 14 -17.86 -5.47 -13.26
CA LEU A 14 -17.35 -5.00 -11.98
C LEU A 14 -17.17 -6.13 -10.96
N THR A 15 -16.06 -6.05 -10.26
CA THR A 15 -15.67 -6.89 -9.14
C THR A 15 -15.08 -6.00 -8.05
N ASN A 16 -15.00 -6.50 -6.82
CA ASN A 16 -14.30 -5.79 -5.73
C ASN A 16 -12.82 -5.49 -6.02
N LYS A 17 -12.18 -6.20 -6.95
CA LYS A 17 -10.75 -6.00 -7.30
C LYS A 17 -10.53 -4.89 -8.34
N ASN A 18 -11.48 -4.69 -9.26
CA ASN A 18 -11.34 -3.71 -10.34
C ASN A 18 -12.18 -2.45 -10.13
N TYR A 19 -13.08 -2.43 -9.14
CA TYR A 19 -13.96 -1.30 -8.86
C TYR A 19 -13.18 0.00 -8.62
N ALA A 20 -12.12 -0.03 -7.80
CA ALA A 20 -11.31 1.16 -7.54
C ALA A 20 -10.67 1.74 -8.82
N LEU A 21 -10.19 0.87 -9.72
CA LEU A 21 -9.61 1.29 -11.00
C LEU A 21 -10.68 1.81 -11.98
N TRP A 22 -11.87 1.21 -11.96
CA TRP A 22 -13.01 1.65 -12.77
C TRP A 22 -13.59 2.99 -12.26
N LEU A 23 -13.57 3.22 -10.95
CA LEU A 23 -14.14 4.40 -10.31
C LEU A 23 -13.46 5.69 -10.78
N LEU A 24 -12.13 5.68 -10.91
CA LEU A 24 -11.34 6.85 -11.30
C LEU A 24 -11.79 7.49 -12.64
N PRO A 25 -11.87 6.77 -13.78
CA PRO A 25 -12.28 7.37 -15.04
C PRO A 25 -13.75 7.78 -15.08
N ILE A 26 -14.65 7.03 -14.42
CA ILE A 26 -16.07 7.42 -14.40
C ILE A 26 -16.31 8.63 -13.50
N GLU A 27 -15.65 8.74 -12.35
CA GLU A 27 -15.72 9.94 -11.49
C GLU A 27 -15.23 11.19 -12.24
N ALA A 28 -14.06 11.09 -12.90
CA ALA A 28 -13.53 12.19 -13.70
C ALA A 28 -14.51 12.62 -14.80
N LYS A 29 -15.16 11.65 -15.46
CA LYS A 29 -16.16 11.91 -16.50
C LYS A 29 -17.40 12.60 -15.93
N LEU A 30 -17.97 12.08 -14.85
CA LEU A 30 -19.15 12.67 -14.21
C LEU A 30 -18.85 14.04 -13.61
N HIS A 31 -17.63 14.27 -13.10
CA HIS A 31 -17.20 15.57 -12.61
C HIS A 31 -17.14 16.60 -13.74
N LYS A 32 -16.51 16.25 -14.88
CA LYS A 32 -16.46 17.11 -16.07
C LYS A 32 -17.86 17.50 -16.57
N LEU A 33 -18.82 16.58 -16.46
CA LEU A 33 -20.22 16.80 -16.87
C LEU A 33 -21.07 17.48 -15.78
N LYS A 34 -20.53 17.76 -14.60
CA LYS A 34 -21.23 18.30 -13.41
C LYS A 34 -22.26 17.36 -12.79
N TYR A 35 -22.26 16.08 -13.18
CA TYR A 35 -23.20 15.07 -12.69
C TYR A 35 -22.78 14.44 -11.36
N LEU A 36 -21.48 14.49 -11.03
CA LEU A 36 -20.92 13.82 -9.86
C LEU A 36 -21.61 14.26 -8.55
N ASN A 37 -21.86 15.56 -8.40
CA ASN A 37 -22.49 16.09 -7.19
C ASN A 37 -23.94 15.62 -7.00
N VAL A 38 -24.64 15.38 -8.11
CA VAL A 38 -26.02 14.86 -8.11
C VAL A 38 -26.05 13.40 -7.67
N VAL A 39 -25.13 12.57 -8.18
CA VAL A 39 -25.11 11.13 -7.85
C VAL A 39 -24.48 10.81 -6.48
N ASN A 40 -23.58 11.67 -5.98
CA ASN A 40 -22.97 11.53 -4.65
C ASN A 40 -23.82 12.09 -3.51
N ASN A 41 -25.00 12.66 -3.78
CA ASN A 41 -25.85 13.33 -2.78
C ASN A 41 -25.17 14.51 -2.07
N THR A 42 -24.17 15.14 -2.69
CA THR A 42 -23.54 16.34 -2.12
C THR A 42 -24.42 17.57 -2.28
N VAL A 43 -25.38 17.54 -3.22
CA VAL A 43 -26.39 18.57 -3.43
C VAL A 43 -27.75 18.03 -3.00
N ALA A 44 -28.45 18.78 -2.14
CA ALA A 44 -29.82 18.47 -1.75
C ALA A 44 -30.75 18.48 -2.97
N ILE A 45 -31.74 17.59 -3.00
CA ILE A 45 -32.76 17.59 -4.04
C ILE A 45 -33.51 18.94 -4.00
N PRO A 46 -33.49 19.75 -5.08
CA PRO A 46 -34.18 21.03 -5.09
C PRO A 46 -35.69 20.86 -4.91
N ASP A 47 -36.33 21.85 -4.29
CA ASP A 47 -37.79 21.85 -4.10
C ASP A 47 -38.48 22.06 -5.47
N PRO A 48 -39.36 21.14 -5.91
CA PRO A 48 -39.99 21.20 -7.23
C PRO A 48 -40.97 22.37 -7.39
N GLU A 49 -41.47 22.95 -6.29
CA GLU A 49 -42.41 24.07 -6.30
C GLU A 49 -41.69 25.42 -6.19
N LYS A 50 -40.61 25.47 -5.40
CA LYS A 50 -39.86 26.72 -5.16
C LYS A 50 -38.73 26.94 -6.15
N ASP A 51 -38.16 25.89 -6.71
CA ASP A 51 -36.98 25.95 -7.59
C ASP A 51 -37.10 24.95 -8.75
N LYS A 52 -38.12 25.17 -9.56
CA LYS A 52 -38.53 24.29 -10.65
C LYS A 52 -37.43 24.07 -11.70
N ASP A 53 -36.60 25.09 -11.97
CA ASP A 53 -35.55 25.00 -12.99
C ASP A 53 -34.36 24.18 -12.50
N ASN A 54 -33.92 24.36 -11.25
CA ASN A 54 -32.87 23.50 -10.69
C ASN A 54 -33.36 22.08 -10.45
N PHE A 55 -34.64 21.87 -10.08
CA PHE A 55 -35.21 20.53 -10.00
C PHE A 55 -35.19 19.80 -11.35
N LYS A 56 -35.58 20.47 -12.45
CA LYS A 56 -35.49 19.89 -13.80
C LYS A 56 -34.04 19.56 -14.17
N LEU A 57 -33.11 20.45 -13.85
CA LEU A 57 -31.69 20.25 -14.12
C LEU A 57 -31.13 19.05 -13.33
N TYR A 58 -31.49 18.93 -12.04
CA TYR A 58 -31.15 17.80 -11.18
C TYR A 58 -31.66 16.48 -11.77
N VAL A 59 -32.93 16.42 -12.16
CA VAL A 59 -33.54 15.21 -12.77
C VAL A 59 -32.82 14.85 -14.07
N LYS A 60 -32.49 15.83 -14.91
CA LYS A 60 -31.74 15.62 -16.15
C LYS A 60 -30.35 15.06 -15.85
N TYR A 61 -29.57 15.70 -14.99
CA TYR A 61 -28.23 15.26 -14.63
C TYR A 61 -28.22 13.86 -14.01
N ASN A 62 -29.23 13.52 -13.19
CA ASN A 62 -29.36 12.18 -12.63
C ASN A 62 -29.61 11.10 -13.70
N LYS A 63 -30.42 11.41 -14.72
CA LYS A 63 -30.67 10.50 -15.86
C LYS A 63 -29.45 10.39 -16.78
N ASP A 64 -28.79 11.51 -17.06
CA ASP A 64 -27.60 11.53 -17.92
C ASP A 64 -26.44 10.77 -17.25
N ALA A 65 -26.28 10.91 -15.92
CA ALA A 65 -25.31 10.13 -15.15
C ALA A 65 -25.56 8.62 -15.26
N TYR A 66 -26.83 8.19 -15.16
CA TYR A 66 -27.19 6.78 -15.36
C TYR A 66 -26.73 6.27 -16.74
N ALA A 67 -27.00 7.04 -17.80
CA ALA A 67 -26.61 6.67 -19.15
C ALA A 67 -25.08 6.53 -19.29
N GLU A 68 -24.33 7.43 -18.65
CA GLU A 68 -22.87 7.38 -18.68
C GLU A 68 -22.28 6.20 -17.91
N ILE A 69 -22.84 5.88 -16.74
CA ILE A 69 -22.41 4.74 -15.93
C ILE A 69 -22.72 3.42 -16.66
N ILE A 70 -23.94 3.25 -17.15
CA ILE A 70 -24.37 1.97 -17.73
C ILE A 70 -23.70 1.65 -19.06
N GLN A 71 -23.29 2.67 -19.83
CA GLN A 71 -22.53 2.48 -21.06
C GLN A 71 -21.17 1.79 -20.83
N LEU A 72 -20.62 1.87 -19.61
CA LEU A 72 -19.34 1.25 -19.26
C LEU A 72 -19.47 -0.13 -18.59
N LEU A 73 -20.69 -0.59 -18.31
CA LEU A 73 -20.95 -1.82 -17.57
C LEU A 73 -21.52 -2.93 -18.47
N SER A 74 -21.14 -4.18 -18.21
CA SER A 74 -21.83 -5.34 -18.77
C SER A 74 -23.25 -5.47 -18.18
N GLN A 75 -24.17 -6.03 -18.97
CA GLN A 75 -25.62 -5.79 -18.94
C GLN A 75 -26.40 -6.38 -17.74
N GLU A 76 -25.74 -6.67 -16.61
CA GLU A 76 -26.36 -7.29 -15.44
C GLU A 76 -26.94 -6.31 -14.40
N VAL A 77 -26.87 -5.00 -14.65
CA VAL A 77 -27.44 -4.01 -13.71
C VAL A 77 -28.82 -3.59 -14.15
N LEU A 78 -29.82 -4.41 -13.81
CA LEU A 78 -31.22 -4.20 -14.17
C LEU A 78 -31.88 -3.07 -13.34
N ALA A 79 -32.55 -2.19 -14.09
CA ALA A 79 -33.83 -1.54 -13.75
C ALA A 79 -33.89 -0.29 -12.84
N TYR A 80 -32.82 0.51 -12.70
CA TYR A 80 -32.96 1.82 -12.07
C TYR A 80 -32.57 2.94 -13.04
N PHE A 81 -33.57 3.59 -13.67
CA PHE A 81 -33.40 4.83 -14.45
C PHE A 81 -33.02 6.03 -13.55
N ASN A 82 -32.06 5.85 -12.66
CA ASN A 82 -31.66 6.79 -11.63
C ASN A 82 -30.15 6.60 -11.34
N GLY A 83 -29.34 7.56 -11.78
CA GLY A 83 -27.89 7.52 -11.66
C GLY A 83 -27.41 7.47 -10.22
N GLN A 84 -28.06 8.20 -9.31
CA GLN A 84 -27.78 8.21 -7.87
C GLN A 84 -28.01 6.82 -7.24
N LYS A 85 -29.14 6.17 -7.54
CA LYS A 85 -29.42 4.81 -7.02
C LYS A 85 -28.41 3.80 -7.56
N LEU A 86 -28.12 3.87 -8.86
CA LEU A 86 -27.13 3.02 -9.50
C LEU A 86 -25.73 3.22 -8.88
N TRP A 87 -25.29 4.48 -8.76
CA TRP A 87 -24.03 4.84 -8.14
C TRP A 87 -23.89 4.30 -6.71
N SER A 88 -24.92 4.51 -5.90
CA SER A 88 -24.98 4.01 -4.51
C SER A 88 -24.93 2.48 -4.45
N LEU A 89 -25.65 1.80 -5.34
CA LEU A 89 -25.66 0.34 -5.43
C LEU A 89 -24.28 -0.22 -5.80
N LEU A 90 -23.62 0.36 -6.80
CA LEU A 90 -22.29 -0.06 -7.23
C LEU A 90 -21.26 0.13 -6.12
N LYS A 91 -21.31 1.27 -5.44
CA LYS A 91 -20.46 1.55 -4.28
C LYS A 91 -20.70 0.51 -3.18
N SER A 92 -21.94 0.30 -2.78
CA SER A 92 -22.28 -0.69 -1.74
C SER A 92 -21.87 -2.11 -2.09
N LYS A 93 -21.94 -2.51 -3.37
CA LYS A 93 -21.64 -3.88 -3.80
C LYS A 93 -20.15 -4.15 -4.00
N TYR A 94 -19.38 -3.13 -4.39
CA TYR A 94 -18.02 -3.33 -4.90
C TYR A 94 -16.94 -2.48 -4.21
N ALA A 95 -17.28 -1.43 -3.48
CA ALA A 95 -16.29 -0.61 -2.77
C ALA A 95 -15.61 -1.38 -1.63
N GLY A 96 -16.28 -2.38 -1.06
CA GLY A 96 -15.74 -3.18 0.04
C GLY A 96 -15.49 -2.36 1.31
N ASP A 97 -16.20 -1.23 1.49
CA ASP A 97 -16.10 -0.33 2.63
C ASP A 97 -17.24 -0.50 3.66
N ASP A 98 -18.07 -1.53 3.47
CA ASP A 98 -19.13 -1.90 4.41
C ASP A 98 -18.58 -2.44 5.74
N LEU A 99 -19.44 -2.48 6.76
CA LEU A 99 -19.05 -2.93 8.10
C LEU A 99 -18.52 -4.37 8.11
N THR A 100 -19.05 -5.23 7.25
CA THR A 100 -18.65 -6.65 7.15
C THR A 100 -17.22 -6.76 6.60
N ALA A 101 -16.89 -6.01 5.55
CA ALA A 101 -15.58 -5.95 4.94
C ALA A 101 -14.55 -5.35 5.90
N LYS A 102 -14.89 -4.24 6.58
CA LYS A 102 -14.06 -3.63 7.63
C LYS A 102 -13.79 -4.60 8.78
N THR A 103 -14.84 -5.27 9.29
CA THR A 103 -14.72 -6.27 10.35
C THR A 103 -13.85 -7.44 9.92
N THR A 104 -14.03 -7.91 8.67
CA THR A 104 -13.23 -9.01 8.11
C THR A 104 -11.77 -8.61 7.96
N ALA A 105 -11.49 -7.41 7.46
CA ALA A 105 -10.13 -6.89 7.33
C ALA A 105 -9.45 -6.76 8.69
N LEU A 106 -10.15 -6.24 9.71
CA LEU A 106 -9.64 -6.15 11.07
C LEU A 106 -9.36 -7.54 11.66
N LYS A 107 -10.31 -8.48 11.57
CA LYS A 107 -10.11 -9.87 12.03
C LYS A 107 -8.89 -10.51 11.36
N GLN A 108 -8.72 -10.32 10.06
CA GLN A 108 -7.58 -10.85 9.32
C GLN A 108 -6.25 -10.23 9.75
N PHE A 109 -6.24 -8.92 10.05
CA PHE A 109 -5.05 -8.25 10.60
C PHE A 109 -4.70 -8.74 12.00
N LEU A 110 -5.71 -8.91 12.86
CA LEU A 110 -5.53 -9.42 14.21
C LEU A 110 -5.12 -10.90 14.24
N ALA A 111 -5.56 -11.71 13.28
CA ALA A 111 -5.20 -13.13 13.18
C ALA A 111 -3.83 -13.40 12.53
N VAL A 112 -3.07 -12.36 12.14
CA VAL A 112 -1.69 -12.57 11.70
C VAL A 112 -0.85 -12.94 12.91
N ASP A 113 -0.29 -14.15 12.90
CA ASP A 113 0.63 -14.63 13.92
C ASP A 113 2.07 -14.71 13.38
N TYR A 114 3.04 -14.57 14.27
CA TYR A 114 4.44 -14.74 13.91
C TYR A 114 4.82 -16.22 13.94
N ASN A 115 5.13 -16.77 12.76
CA ASN A 115 5.67 -18.13 12.61
C ASN A 115 7.17 -18.07 12.30
N ASN A 116 7.50 -17.43 11.18
CA ASN A 116 8.85 -17.09 10.78
C ASN A 116 8.80 -15.81 9.96
N PHE A 117 9.94 -15.14 9.84
CA PHE A 117 10.02 -13.84 9.20
C PHE A 117 9.56 -13.85 7.73
N LEU A 118 9.91 -14.91 6.97
CA LEU A 118 9.55 -15.07 5.56
C LEU A 118 8.04 -15.19 5.32
N LEU A 119 7.30 -15.81 6.25
CA LEU A 119 5.84 -15.91 6.17
C LEU A 119 5.14 -14.69 6.78
N PHE A 120 5.72 -14.15 7.86
CA PHE A 120 5.14 -13.03 8.59
C PHE A 120 5.09 -11.76 7.74
N MET A 121 6.21 -11.38 7.10
CA MET A 121 6.31 -10.11 6.36
C MET A 121 5.29 -9.99 5.22
N PRO A 122 5.12 -10.99 4.33
CA PRO A 122 4.06 -10.94 3.31
C PRO A 122 2.65 -10.94 3.93
N SER A 123 2.44 -11.70 5.01
CA SER A 123 1.13 -11.82 5.65
C SER A 123 0.67 -10.51 6.27
N ILE A 124 1.54 -9.84 7.05
CA ILE A 124 1.21 -8.56 7.68
C ILE A 124 1.02 -7.44 6.64
N ARG A 125 1.81 -7.44 5.55
CA ARG A 125 1.62 -6.52 4.41
C ARG A 125 0.27 -6.72 3.72
N SER A 126 -0.08 -7.98 3.42
CA SER A 126 -1.36 -8.32 2.79
C SER A 126 -2.55 -7.94 3.68
N ALA A 127 -2.45 -8.20 4.99
CA ALA A 127 -3.49 -7.81 5.93
C ALA A 127 -3.65 -6.28 6.02
N ASN A 128 -2.55 -5.52 6.09
CA ASN A 128 -2.59 -4.07 6.07
C ASN A 128 -3.19 -3.51 4.77
N GLN A 129 -2.87 -4.13 3.62
CA GLN A 129 -3.48 -3.76 2.35
C GLN A 129 -5.02 -3.92 2.40
N LYS A 130 -5.52 -5.01 3.01
CA LYS A 130 -6.96 -5.21 3.16
C LYS A 130 -7.62 -4.19 4.08
N ILE A 131 -6.95 -3.77 5.16
CA ILE A 131 -7.41 -2.66 6.02
C ILE A 131 -7.62 -1.40 5.16
N ASN A 132 -6.61 -1.04 4.36
CA ASN A 132 -6.68 0.15 3.49
C ASN A 132 -7.77 0.02 2.40
N LEU A 133 -7.89 -1.14 1.76
CA LEU A 133 -8.94 -1.37 0.77
C LEU A 133 -10.34 -1.29 1.36
N SER A 134 -10.52 -1.75 2.61
CA SER A 134 -11.80 -1.64 3.33
C SER A 134 -12.14 -0.24 3.82
N GLN A 135 -11.28 0.75 3.57
CA GLN A 135 -11.41 2.12 4.11
C GLN A 135 -11.59 2.13 5.64
N LEU A 136 -11.05 1.12 6.33
CA LEU A 136 -11.01 1.11 7.78
C LEU A 136 -9.90 2.04 8.25
N VAL A 137 -10.30 3.17 8.84
CA VAL A 137 -9.36 4.10 9.47
C VAL A 137 -8.87 3.47 10.76
N LEU A 138 -7.61 3.04 10.73
CA LEU A 138 -6.89 2.55 11.89
C LEU A 138 -5.60 3.34 11.95
N ASP A 139 -5.39 4.04 13.07
CA ASP A 139 -4.23 4.91 13.24
C ASP A 139 -2.92 4.13 13.06
N ASP A 140 -1.91 4.76 12.44
CA ASP A 140 -0.65 4.10 12.13
C ASP A 140 0.15 3.72 13.39
N GLN A 141 0.00 4.47 14.49
CA GLN A 141 0.56 4.07 15.78
C GLN A 141 -0.14 2.82 16.29
N VAL A 142 -1.47 2.74 16.21
CA VAL A 142 -2.22 1.54 16.62
C VAL A 142 -1.83 0.33 15.78
N ARG A 143 -1.70 0.47 14.45
CA ARG A 143 -1.20 -0.60 13.57
C ARG A 143 0.20 -1.06 13.99
N THR A 144 1.06 -0.11 14.33
CA THR A 144 2.42 -0.38 14.80
C THR A 144 2.40 -1.16 16.11
N ILE A 145 1.64 -0.71 17.12
CA ILE A 145 1.47 -1.40 18.41
C ILE A 145 1.02 -2.85 18.18
N LEU A 146 -0.06 -3.03 17.40
CA LEU A 146 -0.63 -4.34 17.12
C LEU A 146 0.35 -5.25 16.35
N MET A 147 1.18 -4.70 15.47
CA MET A 147 2.21 -5.46 14.77
C MET A 147 3.37 -5.84 15.69
N LEU A 148 3.83 -4.92 16.54
CA LEU A 148 4.92 -5.18 17.49
C LEU A 148 4.52 -6.22 18.55
N ASP A 149 3.27 -6.24 18.96
CA ASP A 149 2.73 -7.25 19.90
C ASP A 149 2.85 -8.67 19.35
N LYS A 150 2.73 -8.83 18.03
CA LYS A 150 2.84 -10.12 17.32
C LYS A 150 4.26 -10.66 17.24
N LEU A 151 5.28 -9.81 17.37
CA LEU A 151 6.67 -10.23 17.23
C LEU A 151 7.17 -10.94 18.49
N PRO A 152 8.00 -12.00 18.37
CA PRO A 152 8.53 -12.71 19.53
C PRO A 152 9.55 -11.88 20.31
N GLN A 153 9.96 -12.40 21.47
CA GLN A 153 10.88 -11.73 22.39
C GLN A 153 12.24 -11.37 21.75
N GLU A 154 12.70 -12.15 20.77
CA GLU A 154 13.94 -11.91 20.01
C GLU A 154 13.97 -10.54 19.32
N PHE A 155 12.82 -9.93 19.06
CA PHE A 155 12.70 -8.59 18.47
C PHE A 155 12.72 -7.48 19.52
N HIS A 156 13.08 -7.74 20.77
CA HIS A 156 13.06 -6.74 21.84
C HIS A 156 13.84 -5.47 21.48
N SER A 157 15.04 -5.60 20.92
CA SER A 157 15.85 -4.45 20.47
C SER A 157 15.14 -3.62 19.41
N PHE A 158 14.48 -4.28 18.44
CA PHE A 158 13.66 -3.62 17.43
C PHE A 158 12.45 -2.92 18.06
N LYS A 159 11.69 -3.60 18.93
CA LYS A 159 10.54 -3.02 19.64
C LYS A 159 10.95 -1.75 20.39
N THR A 160 12.03 -1.80 21.15
CA THR A 160 12.57 -0.66 21.90
C THR A 160 13.00 0.49 20.97
N ASN A 161 13.67 0.19 19.86
CA ASN A 161 14.07 1.22 18.89
C ASN A 161 12.87 1.93 18.24
N ILE A 162 11.82 1.18 17.91
CA ILE A 162 10.58 1.76 17.38
C ILE A 162 9.88 2.58 18.47
N SER A 163 9.75 2.06 19.69
CA SER A 163 9.16 2.75 20.84
C SER A 163 9.86 4.05 21.24
N MET A 164 11.17 4.15 21.03
CA MET A 164 11.91 5.39 21.26
C MET A 164 11.62 6.47 20.21
N ASN A 165 11.12 6.10 19.02
CA ASN A 165 10.84 7.01 17.91
C ASN A 165 9.35 7.02 17.54
N PHE A 166 8.48 6.77 18.53
CA PHE A 166 7.12 6.29 18.30
C PHE A 166 6.15 7.30 17.70
N GLU A 167 6.41 8.61 17.79
CA GLU A 167 5.33 9.59 17.65
C GLU A 167 4.87 9.89 16.22
N THR A 168 5.64 9.60 15.15
CA THR A 168 5.24 10.07 13.80
C THR A 168 5.61 9.18 12.62
N ILE A 169 5.96 7.91 12.81
CA ILE A 169 6.40 7.06 11.69
C ILE A 169 5.20 6.37 11.02
N PRO A 170 4.96 6.56 9.71
CA PRO A 170 3.93 5.84 8.99
C PRO A 170 4.14 4.33 9.06
N PHE A 171 3.07 3.54 9.16
CA PHE A 171 3.16 2.09 9.35
C PHE A 171 4.02 1.39 8.27
N ASN A 172 3.94 1.87 7.03
CA ASN A 172 4.75 1.34 5.92
C ASN A 172 6.26 1.54 6.12
N GLN A 173 6.68 2.62 6.77
CA GLN A 173 8.08 2.84 7.10
C GLN A 173 8.54 1.92 8.23
N VAL A 174 7.68 1.66 9.23
CA VAL A 174 7.97 0.66 10.27
C VAL A 174 8.14 -0.73 9.67
N LEU A 175 7.29 -1.12 8.71
CA LEU A 175 7.43 -2.38 7.98
C LEU A 175 8.75 -2.45 7.21
N LYS A 176 9.22 -1.33 6.62
CA LYS A 176 10.53 -1.28 5.96
C LYS A 176 11.67 -1.48 6.95
N LYS A 177 11.63 -0.79 8.10
CA LYS A 177 12.62 -0.97 9.17
C LYS A 177 12.65 -2.41 9.70
N LEU A 178 11.48 -3.06 9.79
CA LEU A 178 11.40 -4.46 10.19
C LEU A 178 12.06 -5.38 9.15
N GLU A 179 11.84 -5.11 7.85
CA GLU A 179 12.51 -5.82 6.75
C GLU A 179 14.03 -5.66 6.80
N ASP A 180 14.51 -4.44 7.01
CA ASP A 180 15.93 -4.13 7.16
C ASP A 180 16.54 -4.86 8.38
N PHE A 181 15.81 -4.89 9.50
CA PHE A 181 16.19 -5.65 10.69
C PHE A 181 16.28 -7.15 10.39
N GLY A 182 15.30 -7.71 9.68
CA GLY A 182 15.32 -9.12 9.28
C GLY A 182 16.49 -9.47 8.36
N ALA A 183 16.86 -8.57 7.44
CA ALA A 183 18.02 -8.74 6.58
C ALA A 183 19.34 -8.71 7.36
N GLN A 184 19.51 -7.75 8.27
CA GLN A 184 20.70 -7.62 9.12
C GLN A 184 20.91 -8.84 10.03
N ASN A 185 19.82 -9.40 10.54
CA ASN A 185 19.83 -10.57 11.43
C ASN A 185 19.68 -11.91 10.67
N GLN A 186 19.76 -11.90 9.34
CA GLN A 186 19.69 -13.10 8.48
C GLN A 186 18.41 -13.94 8.65
N LEU A 187 17.32 -13.33 9.13
CA LEU A 187 16.01 -13.98 9.37
C LEU A 187 15.30 -14.37 8.07
N ASN A 188 15.78 -13.86 6.94
CA ASN A 188 15.30 -14.18 5.58
C ASN A 188 15.85 -15.52 5.05
N THR A 189 16.74 -16.19 5.78
CA THR A 189 17.30 -17.47 5.37
C THR A 189 16.44 -18.62 5.90
N LYS A 190 16.23 -19.68 5.10
CA LYS A 190 15.52 -20.91 5.53
C LYS A 190 16.39 -21.75 6.45
N THR A 191 16.85 -21.19 7.56
CA THR A 191 17.72 -21.90 8.49
C THR A 191 16.96 -22.14 9.79
N SER A 192 16.82 -23.42 10.14
CA SER A 192 16.10 -23.96 11.29
C SER A 192 16.47 -23.25 12.60
N PRO A 193 15.55 -23.16 13.59
CA PRO A 193 15.78 -22.46 14.84
C PRO A 193 16.76 -23.24 15.71
N GLY A 194 18.04 -22.90 15.61
CA GLY A 194 19.07 -23.58 16.37
C GLY A 194 20.45 -23.02 16.14
N LEU A 195 20.61 -21.69 16.24
CA LEU A 195 21.89 -21.00 16.49
C LEU A 195 21.66 -19.48 16.45
N ILE A 196 20.95 -18.94 17.45
CA ILE A 196 21.13 -17.52 17.81
C ILE A 196 21.61 -17.52 19.24
N ALA A 197 22.88 -17.89 19.41
CA ALA A 197 23.60 -17.63 20.65
C ALA A 197 23.79 -16.10 20.73
N GLN A 198 23.30 -15.56 21.85
CA GLN A 198 23.44 -14.19 22.26
C GLN A 198 24.91 -13.77 22.21
N THR A 199 25.26 -12.77 21.41
CA THR A 199 26.52 -12.04 21.60
C THR A 199 26.23 -10.78 22.38
N ALA A 200 26.03 -10.96 23.69
CA ALA A 200 26.36 -9.95 24.67
C ALA A 200 27.90 -9.91 24.83
N LEU A 201 28.43 -8.70 24.92
CA LEU A 201 29.86 -8.35 24.98
C LEU A 201 30.64 -9.13 26.05
N HIS A 202 31.74 -9.78 25.66
CA HIS A 202 32.90 -9.96 26.54
C HIS A 202 34.19 -9.88 25.72
N THR A 203 35.05 -8.95 26.13
CA THR A 203 36.42 -8.73 25.67
C THR A 203 37.29 -9.96 25.92
N ASN A 204 37.94 -10.48 24.87
CA ASN A 204 39.18 -11.24 24.99
C ASN A 204 40.10 -10.80 23.85
N SER A 205 41.17 -10.09 24.22
CA SER A 205 42.26 -9.71 23.32
C SER A 205 42.90 -10.96 22.71
N THR A 206 42.68 -11.15 21.42
CA THR A 206 43.61 -11.87 20.54
C THR A 206 43.56 -11.13 19.21
N GLU A 207 44.72 -10.70 18.72
CA GLU A 207 44.91 -9.85 17.54
C GLU A 207 44.07 -10.32 16.35
N ALA A 208 43.04 -9.56 16.01
CA ALA A 208 42.26 -9.72 14.80
C ALA A 208 42.25 -8.38 14.06
N GLU A 209 42.73 -8.40 12.81
CA GLU A 209 42.86 -7.25 11.92
C GLU A 209 41.52 -6.48 11.78
N PRO A 210 41.54 -5.13 11.77
CA PRO A 210 40.34 -4.35 11.57
C PRO A 210 39.85 -4.48 10.13
N LYS A 211 38.72 -5.19 9.94
CA LYS A 211 37.92 -5.12 8.71
C LYS A 211 37.41 -3.68 8.53
N GLY A 212 38.04 -2.94 7.63
CA GLY A 212 37.56 -1.63 7.23
C GLY A 212 38.54 -0.70 6.53
N ASN A 213 39.80 -1.08 6.30
CA ASN A 213 40.76 -0.21 5.64
C ASN A 213 40.95 -0.58 4.16
N PHE A 214 40.41 0.25 3.25
CA PHE A 214 40.50 0.10 1.78
C PHE A 214 41.90 0.44 1.22
N THR A 215 42.94 0.37 2.03
CA THR A 215 44.31 0.80 1.70
C THR A 215 45.12 -0.28 0.98
N TRP A 216 44.63 -1.52 0.95
CA TRP A 216 45.30 -2.66 0.33
C TRP A 216 44.40 -3.35 -0.68
N PHE A 217 44.93 -3.66 -1.86
CA PHE A 217 44.23 -4.42 -2.89
C PHE A 217 45.06 -5.61 -3.36
N ARG A 218 44.37 -6.62 -3.91
CA ARG A 218 45.00 -7.82 -4.48
C ARG A 218 44.83 -7.85 -5.99
N THR A 219 45.90 -8.23 -6.68
CA THR A 219 45.88 -8.50 -8.11
C THR A 219 45.51 -9.97 -8.38
N PRO A 220 45.04 -10.30 -9.60
CA PRO A 220 44.62 -11.67 -9.96
C PRO A 220 45.71 -12.75 -9.86
N ASP A 221 46.99 -12.35 -9.90
CA ASP A 221 48.15 -13.20 -9.69
C ASP A 221 48.49 -13.45 -8.21
N GLY A 222 47.71 -12.88 -7.29
CA GLY A 222 47.84 -13.06 -5.85
C GLY A 222 48.75 -12.04 -5.16
N GLY A 223 49.33 -11.08 -5.88
CA GLY A 223 50.09 -9.97 -5.32
C GLY A 223 49.22 -9.06 -4.43
N ARG A 224 49.78 -8.56 -3.32
CA ARG A 224 49.14 -7.53 -2.46
C ARG A 224 49.90 -6.22 -2.58
N TYR A 225 49.19 -5.12 -2.81
CA TYR A 225 49.77 -3.78 -2.96
C TYR A 225 49.04 -2.76 -2.08
N ASN A 226 49.80 -1.84 -1.49
CA ASN A 226 49.25 -0.69 -0.79
C ASN A 226 48.92 0.41 -1.80
N ILE A 227 47.79 1.10 -1.63
CA ILE A 227 47.40 2.21 -2.51
C ILE A 227 48.41 3.36 -2.51
N ASN A 228 49.13 3.57 -1.40
CA ASN A 228 50.15 4.62 -1.30
C ASN A 228 51.45 4.26 -2.06
N ASP A 229 51.64 2.99 -2.41
CA ASP A 229 52.80 2.51 -3.15
C ASP A 229 52.56 2.51 -4.67
N VAL A 230 51.32 2.79 -5.11
CA VAL A 230 50.98 2.85 -6.53
C VAL A 230 51.40 4.18 -7.12
N LYS A 231 52.45 4.15 -7.94
CA LYS A 231 52.84 5.28 -8.79
C LYS A 231 52.49 4.96 -10.24
N PHE A 232 51.65 5.79 -10.85
CA PHE A 232 51.37 5.75 -12.28
C PHE A 232 52.49 6.44 -13.05
N GLU A 233 53.02 5.78 -14.08
CA GLU A 233 53.97 6.37 -15.01
C GLU A 233 53.32 7.53 -15.77
N ASN A 234 54.11 8.58 -16.06
CA ASN A 234 53.69 9.85 -16.69
C ASN A 234 52.78 10.76 -15.85
N VAL A 235 52.75 10.57 -14.52
CA VAL A 235 52.10 11.50 -13.59
C VAL A 235 53.17 12.10 -12.68
N SER A 236 53.24 13.44 -12.63
CA SER A 236 54.07 14.16 -11.66
C SER A 236 53.29 14.34 -10.36
N TYR A 237 53.85 13.89 -9.25
CA TYR A 237 53.27 14.02 -7.92
C TYR A 237 54.02 15.14 -7.18
N PHE A 238 53.30 16.11 -6.61
CA PHE A 238 53.85 17.18 -5.76
C PHE A 238 53.76 16.77 -4.29
#